data_AF-A0A7V7ZGP6-F1
#
_entry.id   AF-A0A7V7ZGP6-F1
#
_cell.length_a   1.000
_cell.length_b   1.000
_cell.length_c   1.000
_cell.angle_alpha   90.00
_cell.angle_beta   90.00
_cell.angle_gamma   90.00
#
_symmetry.space_group_name_H-M   'P 1'
#
loop_
_entity.id
_entity.type
_entity.pdbx_description
1 polymer ?
#
loop_
_entity_poly.entity_id
_entity_poly.type
_entity_poly.pdbx_seq_one_letter_code
_entity_poly.pdbx_strand_id
1 'polypeptide(L)'
;MTITSVSYGKTFNLGNYENEKLHATVALDAGMTPEQALAEARAFVEGQHADADHLRALQERVDEAHHALRQLTTRLRAAHAVHTQIVAHDLAQREILLALGVSDATLPLPQSSTFGPQRDEDLERTIDRLLAPISAARDAGAEAHDDADDAH
;
A
#
# COMPACT_ATOMS: atom_id res chain seq x y z
N MET A 1 10.16 54.37 -10.75
CA MET A 1 9.59 53.33 -9.87
C MET A 1 10.24 52.02 -10.28
N THR A 2 10.95 51.36 -9.36
CA THR A 2 11.72 50.14 -9.67
C THR A 2 11.00 48.97 -9.01
N ILE A 3 10.71 47.92 -9.77
CA ILE A 3 10.10 46.70 -9.24
C ILE A 3 11.21 45.88 -8.57
N THR A 4 11.02 45.50 -7.30
CA THR A 4 12.01 44.77 -6.50
C THR A 4 11.62 43.33 -6.22
N SER A 5 10.36 42.98 -6.43
CA SER A 5 9.83 41.63 -6.20
C SER A 5 8.56 41.40 -6.99
N VAL A 6 8.32 40.15 -7.35
CA VAL A 6 7.07 39.69 -7.94
C VAL A 6 6.46 38.61 -7.04
N SER A 7 5.15 38.70 -6.83
CA SER A 7 4.40 37.72 -6.06
C SER A 7 3.41 37.02 -6.97
N TYR A 8 3.35 35.70 -6.84
CA TYR A 8 2.39 34.86 -7.54
C TYR A 8 1.64 33.99 -6.54
N GLY A 9 0.32 33.90 -6.68
CA GLY A 9 -0.49 33.02 -5.86
C GLY A 9 -1.59 32.37 -6.69
N LYS A 10 -1.84 31.10 -6.41
CA LYS A 10 -2.88 30.30 -7.07
C LYS A 10 -3.65 29.51 -6.02
N THR A 11 -4.95 29.45 -6.20
CA THR A 11 -5.83 28.60 -5.40
C THR A 11 -6.15 27.37 -6.21
N PHE A 12 -5.87 26.20 -5.66
CA PHE A 12 -6.17 24.90 -6.21
C PHE A 12 -7.37 24.31 -5.47
N ASN A 13 -8.26 23.65 -6.21
CA ASN A 13 -9.44 22.99 -5.65
C ASN A 13 -9.09 21.51 -5.45
N LEU A 14 -9.13 21.05 -4.20
CA LEU A 14 -8.77 19.68 -3.84
C LEU A 14 -9.97 18.72 -3.87
N GLY A 15 -11.17 19.23 -4.20
CA GLY A 15 -12.42 18.50 -4.02
C GLY A 15 -12.94 18.60 -2.59
N ASN A 16 -14.12 18.02 -2.32
CA ASN A 16 -14.73 17.98 -0.97
C ASN A 16 -14.82 19.33 -0.22
N TYR A 17 -14.98 20.43 -0.97
CA TYR A 17 -14.99 21.80 -0.42
C TYR A 17 -13.66 22.27 0.19
N GLU A 18 -12.58 21.55 -0.06
CA GLU A 18 -11.23 21.92 0.36
C GLU A 18 -10.50 22.66 -0.76
N ASN A 19 -9.79 23.72 -0.39
CA ASN A 19 -8.97 24.49 -1.31
C ASN A 19 -7.58 24.69 -0.72
N GLU A 20 -6.58 24.59 -1.56
CA GLU A 20 -5.19 24.86 -1.23
C GLU A 20 -4.78 26.18 -1.85
N LYS A 21 -4.26 27.11 -1.04
CA LYS A 21 -3.74 28.39 -1.53
C LYS A 21 -2.24 28.40 -1.38
N LEU A 22 -1.54 28.39 -2.50
CA LEU A 22 -0.09 28.52 -2.55
C LEU A 22 0.29 29.91 -3.04
N HIS A 23 1.35 30.46 -2.45
CA HIS A 23 1.86 31.77 -2.77
C HIS A 23 3.37 31.79 -2.67
N ALA A 24 4.02 32.36 -3.68
CA ALA A 24 5.45 32.57 -3.71
C ALA A 24 5.76 34.02 -4.02
N THR A 25 6.82 34.54 -3.40
CA THR A 25 7.37 35.86 -3.68
C THR A 25 8.82 35.67 -4.06
N VAL A 26 9.17 36.15 -5.26
CA VAL A 26 10.53 36.09 -5.81
C VAL A 26 11.07 37.52 -5.83
N ALA A 27 12.25 37.72 -5.26
CA ALA A 27 12.97 38.98 -5.34
C ALA A 27 13.59 39.12 -6.74
N LEU A 28 13.59 40.33 -7.31
CA LEU A 28 14.23 40.57 -8.60
C LEU A 28 15.72 40.76 -8.40
N ASP A 29 16.51 39.81 -8.88
CA ASP A 29 17.97 39.92 -8.93
C ASP A 29 18.44 40.87 -10.03
N ALA A 30 19.70 41.30 -9.94
CA ALA A 30 20.30 42.21 -10.90
C ALA A 30 20.33 41.58 -12.31
N GLY A 31 19.56 42.15 -13.24
CA GLY A 31 19.45 41.68 -14.62
C GLY A 31 18.28 40.74 -14.90
N MET A 32 17.51 40.36 -13.87
CA MET A 32 16.28 39.58 -14.04
C MET A 32 15.12 40.50 -14.43
N THR A 33 14.33 40.09 -15.43
CA THR A 33 13.12 40.83 -15.79
C THR A 33 11.94 40.41 -14.89
N PRO A 34 10.95 41.29 -14.66
CA PRO A 34 9.74 40.92 -13.91
C PRO A 34 9.02 39.68 -14.48
N GLU A 35 9.05 39.48 -15.80
CA GLU A 35 8.44 38.33 -16.47
C GLU A 35 9.16 37.03 -16.12
N GLN A 36 10.50 37.07 -16.00
CA GLN A 36 11.30 35.91 -15.59
C GLN A 36 11.01 35.56 -14.12
N ALA A 37 11.00 36.55 -13.23
CA ALA A 37 10.66 36.36 -11.82
C ALA A 37 9.22 35.80 -11.64
N LEU A 38 8.28 36.25 -12.48
CA LEU A 38 6.91 35.74 -12.49
C LEU A 38 6.85 34.28 -12.96
N ALA A 39 7.58 33.94 -14.02
CA ALA A 39 7.64 32.58 -14.55
C ALA A 39 8.22 31.61 -13.52
N GLU A 40 9.26 32.02 -12.79
CA GLU A 40 9.85 31.24 -11.70
C GLU A 40 8.88 31.06 -10.53
N ALA A 41 8.25 32.15 -10.07
CA ALA A 41 7.26 32.09 -9.00
C ALA A 41 6.07 31.17 -9.37
N ARG A 42 5.66 31.18 -10.64
CA ARG A 42 4.62 30.29 -11.16
C ARG A 42 5.07 28.84 -11.20
N ALA A 43 6.25 28.57 -11.77
CA ALA A 43 6.80 27.21 -11.86
C ALA A 43 6.96 26.59 -10.47
N PHE A 44 7.41 27.38 -9.49
CA PHE A 44 7.51 26.94 -8.11
C PHE A 44 6.14 26.59 -7.51
N VAL A 45 5.14 27.47 -7.61
CA VAL A 45 3.80 27.23 -7.05
C VAL A 45 3.12 26.03 -7.71
N GLU A 46 3.21 25.90 -9.04
CA GLU A 46 2.62 24.77 -9.77
C GLU A 46 3.37 23.46 -9.49
N GLY A 47 4.71 23.49 -9.37
CA GLY A 47 5.51 22.33 -8.99
C GLY A 47 5.20 21.82 -7.58
N GLN A 48 5.11 22.73 -6.60
CA GLN A 48 4.75 22.35 -5.22
C GLN A 48 3.38 21.69 -5.13
N HIS A 49 2.40 22.16 -5.92
CA HIS A 49 1.09 21.53 -5.96
C HIS A 49 1.15 20.13 -6.59
N ALA A 50 1.89 19.96 -7.69
CA ALA A 50 2.06 18.66 -8.34
C ALA A 50 2.75 17.64 -7.42
N ASP A 51 3.78 18.07 -6.68
CA ASP A 51 4.45 17.23 -5.67
C ASP A 51 3.48 16.82 -4.56
N ALA A 52 2.65 17.76 -4.09
CA ALA A 52 1.63 17.48 -3.08
C ALA A 52 0.58 16.47 -3.59
N ASP A 53 0.10 16.62 -4.82
CA ASP A 53 -0.83 15.67 -5.44
C ASP A 53 -0.21 14.27 -5.56
N HIS A 54 1.05 14.18 -5.97
CA HIS A 54 1.76 12.91 -6.05
C HIS A 54 1.91 12.24 -4.66
N LEU A 55 2.26 13.02 -3.63
CA LEU A 55 2.35 12.53 -2.26
C LEU A 55 0.99 12.04 -1.73
N ARG A 56 -0.12 12.72 -2.05
CA ARG A 56 -1.47 12.27 -1.67
C ARG A 56 -1.81 10.94 -2.34
N ALA A 57 -1.55 10.81 -3.64
CA ALA A 57 -1.76 9.54 -4.35
C ALA A 57 -0.91 8.40 -3.79
N LEU A 58 0.34 8.68 -3.41
CA LEU A 58 1.21 7.68 -2.77
C LEU A 58 0.67 7.28 -1.39
N GLN A 59 0.19 8.25 -0.60
CA GLN A 59 -0.39 8.01 0.71
C GLN A 59 -1.63 7.11 0.61
N GLU A 60 -2.52 7.35 -0.35
CA GLU A 60 -3.69 6.50 -0.60
C GLU A 60 -3.29 5.05 -0.89
N ARG A 61 -2.27 4.83 -1.74
CA ARG A 61 -1.74 3.49 -2.03
C ARG A 61 -1.16 2.80 -0.79
N VAL A 62 -0.46 3.55 0.07
CA VAL A 62 0.06 3.02 1.35
C VAL A 62 -1.08 2.63 2.28
N ASP A 63 -2.13 3.43 2.36
CA ASP A 63 -3.30 3.14 3.20
C ASP A 63 -4.08 1.92 2.71
N GLU A 64 -4.23 1.76 1.39
CA GLU A 64 -4.79 0.56 0.78
C GLU A 64 -3.97 -0.68 1.12
N ALA A 65 -2.64 -0.61 0.97
CA ALA A 65 -1.74 -1.71 1.30
C ALA A 65 -1.82 -2.09 2.79
N HIS A 66 -1.86 -1.10 3.69
CA HIS A 66 -2.06 -1.33 5.13
C HIS A 66 -3.42 -1.95 5.44
N HIS A 67 -4.47 -1.57 4.71
CA HIS A 67 -5.78 -2.17 4.88
C HIS A 67 -5.77 -3.64 4.45
N ALA A 68 -5.19 -3.95 3.29
CA ALA A 68 -5.02 -5.32 2.80
C ALA A 68 -4.22 -6.19 3.78
N LEU A 69 -3.11 -5.68 4.32
CA LEU A 69 -2.30 -6.38 5.33
C LEU A 69 -3.09 -6.67 6.61
N ARG A 70 -3.91 -5.73 7.08
CA ARG A 70 -4.78 -5.93 8.25
C ARG A 70 -5.84 -7.01 8.00
N GLN A 71 -6.46 -7.01 6.82
CA GLN A 71 -7.41 -8.05 6.43
C GLN A 71 -6.75 -9.43 6.38
N LEU A 72 -5.58 -9.53 5.75
CA LEU A 72 -4.78 -10.76 5.69
C LEU A 72 -4.42 -11.29 7.08
N THR A 73 -3.91 -10.42 7.94
CA THR A 73 -3.56 -10.77 9.33
C THR A 73 -4.77 -11.30 10.09
N THR A 74 -5.93 -10.69 9.89
CA THR A 74 -7.18 -11.10 10.55
C THR A 74 -7.61 -12.49 10.06
N ARG A 75 -7.55 -12.74 8.75
CA ARG A 75 -7.87 -14.04 8.16
C ARG A 75 -6.90 -15.13 8.61
N LEU A 76 -5.59 -14.84 8.67
CA LEU A 76 -4.59 -15.78 9.14
C LEU A 76 -4.82 -16.16 10.61
N ARG A 77 -5.14 -15.19 11.48
CA ARG A 77 -5.48 -15.47 12.88
C ARG A 77 -6.72 -16.36 13.00
N ALA A 78 -7.75 -16.10 12.20
CA ALA A 78 -8.96 -16.92 12.18
C ALA A 78 -8.65 -18.35 11.72
N ALA A 79 -7.87 -18.51 10.66
CA ALA A 79 -7.44 -19.83 10.17
C ALA A 79 -6.62 -20.59 11.23
N HIS A 80 -5.67 -19.90 11.89
CA HIS A 80 -4.88 -20.49 12.97
C HIS A 80 -5.74 -20.93 14.17
N ALA A 81 -6.74 -20.13 14.55
CA ALA A 81 -7.66 -20.48 15.63
C ALA A 81 -8.47 -21.74 15.30
N VAL A 82 -9.01 -21.83 14.07
CA VAL A 82 -9.72 -23.02 13.59
C VAL A 82 -8.80 -24.24 13.58
N HIS A 83 -7.57 -24.09 13.07
CA HIS A 83 -6.59 -25.18 13.06
C HIS A 83 -6.28 -25.68 14.48
N THR A 84 -6.08 -24.75 15.43
CA THR A 84 -5.83 -25.08 16.84
C THR A 84 -7.01 -25.86 17.45
N GLN A 85 -8.25 -25.48 17.13
CA GLN A 85 -9.45 -26.19 17.59
C GLN A 85 -9.55 -27.60 17.00
N ILE A 86 -9.24 -27.77 15.71
CA ILE A 86 -9.22 -29.08 15.05
C ILE A 86 -8.18 -29.99 15.72
N VAL A 87 -6.96 -29.52 15.91
CA VAL A 87 -5.89 -30.28 16.57
C VAL A 87 -6.30 -30.68 17.98
N ALA A 88 -6.88 -29.75 18.76
CA ALA A 88 -7.37 -30.04 20.11
C ALA A 88 -8.51 -31.09 20.10
N HIS A 89 -9.42 -31.01 19.12
CA HIS A 89 -10.50 -31.97 18.96
C HIS A 89 -9.97 -33.37 18.62
N ASP A 90 -9.05 -33.47 17.65
CA ASP A 90 -8.43 -34.72 17.23
C ASP A 90 -7.68 -35.39 18.40
N LEU A 91 -6.95 -34.60 19.20
CA LEU A 91 -6.27 -35.09 20.40
C LEU A 91 -7.27 -35.61 21.43
N ALA A 92 -8.35 -34.87 21.71
CA ALA A 92 -9.39 -35.32 22.66
C ALA A 92 -10.08 -36.61 22.20
N GLN A 93 -10.38 -36.73 20.90
CA GLN A 93 -10.93 -37.97 20.33
C GLN A 93 -9.96 -39.14 20.50
N ARG A 94 -8.67 -38.92 20.25
CA ARG A 94 -7.64 -39.95 20.45
C ARG A 94 -7.57 -40.41 21.90
N GLU A 95 -7.61 -39.49 22.86
CA GLU A 95 -7.63 -39.82 24.30
C GLU A 95 -8.84 -40.68 24.67
N ILE A 96 -10.03 -40.35 24.15
CA ILE A 96 -11.25 -41.14 24.36
C ILE A 96 -11.09 -42.56 23.78
N LEU A 97 -10.57 -42.69 22.55
CA LEU A 97 -10.38 -43.99 21.92
C LEU A 97 -9.36 -44.86 22.67
N LEU A 98 -8.26 -44.26 23.14
CA LEU A 98 -7.28 -44.94 24.00
C LEU A 98 -7.93 -45.41 25.30
N ALA A 99 -8.77 -44.59 25.94
CA ALA A 99 -9.50 -44.96 27.15
C ALA A 99 -10.49 -46.12 26.94
N LEU A 100 -11.04 -46.25 25.73
CA LEU A 100 -11.90 -47.35 25.31
C LEU A 100 -11.12 -48.63 24.94
N GLY A 101 -9.79 -48.62 25.05
CA GLY A 101 -8.93 -49.78 24.80
C GLY A 101 -8.53 -49.97 23.34
N VAL A 102 -8.74 -48.96 22.48
CA VAL A 102 -8.22 -48.98 21.11
C VAL A 102 -6.71 -48.79 21.14
N SER A 103 -5.96 -49.67 20.47
CA SER A 103 -4.50 -49.60 20.41
C SER A 103 -4.04 -48.36 19.65
N ASP A 104 -3.05 -47.65 20.19
CA ASP A 104 -2.49 -46.42 19.61
C ASP A 104 -1.99 -46.61 18.16
N ALA A 105 -1.52 -47.80 17.81
CA ALA A 105 -1.07 -48.16 16.46
C ALA A 105 -2.21 -48.22 15.41
N THR A 106 -3.46 -48.22 15.85
CA THR A 106 -4.66 -48.29 14.99
C THR A 106 -5.42 -46.96 14.92
N LEU A 107 -4.97 -45.95 15.67
CA LEU A 107 -5.62 -44.65 15.68
C LEU A 107 -5.23 -43.85 14.44
N PRO A 108 -6.20 -43.24 13.74
CA PRO A 108 -5.90 -42.36 12.63
C PRO A 108 -5.02 -41.20 13.11
N LEU A 109 -4.02 -40.83 12.31
CA LEU A 109 -3.25 -39.60 12.55
C LEU A 109 -4.20 -38.41 12.52
N PRO A 110 -3.94 -37.35 13.33
CA PRO A 110 -4.75 -36.15 13.29
C PRO A 110 -4.82 -35.63 11.85
N GLN A 111 -6.04 -35.33 11.39
CA GLN A 111 -6.29 -34.90 10.01
C GLN A 111 -5.65 -33.53 9.72
N SER A 112 -5.16 -32.85 10.76
CA SER A 112 -4.33 -31.66 10.68
C SER A 112 -2.99 -31.87 9.95
N SER A 113 -2.54 -33.11 9.75
CA SER A 113 -1.34 -33.44 8.97
C SER A 113 -1.56 -33.47 7.45
N THR A 114 -2.82 -33.38 7.00
CA THR A 114 -3.21 -33.34 5.60
C THR A 114 -4.09 -32.12 5.32
N PHE A 115 -3.49 -30.94 5.30
CA PHE A 115 -4.01 -29.93 4.38
C PHE A 115 -3.84 -30.52 2.97
N GLY A 116 -4.94 -30.96 2.36
CA GLY A 116 -4.89 -31.56 1.03
C GLY A 116 -4.49 -30.51 -0.02
N PRO A 117 -3.90 -30.93 -1.16
CA PRO A 117 -3.34 -30.04 -2.19
C PRO A 117 -4.33 -28.98 -2.72
N GLN A 118 -5.64 -29.24 -2.63
CA GLN A 118 -6.68 -28.30 -3.02
C GLN A 118 -6.77 -27.06 -2.13
N ARG A 119 -6.48 -27.17 -0.82
CA ARG A 119 -6.49 -26.01 0.09
C ARG A 119 -5.21 -25.19 -0.04
N ASP A 120 -4.09 -25.81 -0.37
CA ASP A 120 -2.85 -25.11 -0.68
C ASP A 120 -2.94 -24.38 -2.02
N GLU A 121 -3.56 -24.97 -3.06
CA GLU A 121 -3.86 -24.26 -4.32
C GLU A 121 -4.79 -23.06 -4.12
N ASP A 122 -5.82 -23.18 -3.26
CA ASP A 122 -6.71 -22.06 -2.96
C ASP A 122 -5.98 -20.96 -2.14
N LEU A 123 -5.08 -21.36 -1.24
CA LEU A 123 -4.25 -20.42 -0.49
C LEU A 123 -3.25 -19.72 -1.42
N GLU A 124 -2.55 -20.46 -2.28
CA GLU A 124 -1.60 -19.95 -3.28
C GLU A 124 -2.29 -19.04 -4.29
N ARG A 125 -3.44 -19.44 -4.86
CA ARG A 125 -4.23 -18.56 -5.74
C ARG A 125 -4.70 -17.30 -5.02
N THR A 126 -5.05 -17.41 -3.74
CA THR A 126 -5.45 -16.24 -2.94
C THR A 126 -4.25 -15.34 -2.68
N ILE A 127 -3.08 -15.90 -2.39
CA ILE A 127 -1.81 -15.19 -2.22
C ILE A 127 -1.43 -14.49 -3.54
N ASP A 128 -1.44 -15.19 -4.68
CA ASP A 128 -1.11 -14.63 -5.99
C ASP A 128 -2.06 -13.50 -6.40
N ARG A 129 -3.37 -13.67 -6.17
CA ARG A 129 -4.37 -12.63 -6.48
C ARG A 129 -4.21 -11.39 -5.59
N LEU A 130 -3.65 -11.55 -4.39
CA LEU A 130 -3.42 -10.46 -3.44
C LEU A 130 -2.02 -9.84 -3.56
N LEU A 131 -1.05 -10.58 -4.11
CA LEU A 131 0.26 -10.06 -4.47
C LEU A 131 0.24 -9.37 -5.85
N ALA A 132 -0.68 -9.72 -6.75
CA ALA A 132 -0.80 -9.11 -8.07
C ALA A 132 -0.88 -7.56 -8.07
N PRO A 133 -1.65 -6.89 -7.18
CA PRO A 133 -1.65 -5.43 -7.08
C PRO A 133 -0.32 -4.87 -6.57
N ILE A 134 0.38 -5.59 -5.68
CA ILE A 134 1.67 -5.19 -5.11
C ILE A 134 2.78 -5.32 -6.17
N SER A 135 2.76 -6.40 -6.94
CA SER A 135 3.66 -6.60 -8.08
C SER A 135 3.40 -5.57 -9.18
N ALA A 136 2.14 -5.32 -9.55
CA ALA A 136 1.78 -4.28 -10.52
C ALA A 136 2.17 -2.87 -10.04
N ALA A 137 2.05 -2.60 -8.74
CA ALA A 137 2.50 -1.36 -8.12
C ALA A 137 4.02 -1.17 -8.16
N ARG A 138 4.78 -2.26 -8.02
CA ARG A 138 6.24 -2.30 -8.14
C ARG A 138 6.69 -2.11 -9.58
N ASP A 139 6.04 -2.78 -10.52
CA ASP A 139 6.38 -2.71 -11.94
C ASP A 139 6.06 -1.32 -12.52
N ALA A 140 4.90 -0.74 -12.18
CA ALA A 140 4.56 0.63 -12.55
C ALA A 140 5.48 1.70 -11.90
N GLY A 141 6.04 1.40 -10.72
CA GLY A 141 7.05 2.26 -10.09
C GLY A 141 8.46 2.10 -10.68
N ALA A 142 8.74 0.96 -11.33
CA ALA A 142 10.01 0.72 -12.02
C ALA A 142 10.02 1.36 -13.42
N GLU A 143 8.91 1.31 -14.16
CA GLU A 143 8.78 1.98 -15.47
C GLU A 143 8.89 3.51 -15.36
N ALA A 144 8.36 4.12 -14.29
CA ALA A 144 8.48 5.56 -14.06
C ALA A 144 9.92 6.02 -13.73
N HIS A 145 10.82 5.10 -13.38
CA HIS A 145 12.19 5.42 -13.02
C HIS A 145 13.16 5.31 -14.21
N ASP A 146 12.85 4.49 -15.22
CA ASP A 146 13.63 4.37 -16.46
C ASP A 146 13.42 5.56 -17.41
N ASP A 147 12.21 6.14 -17.47
CA ASP A 147 11.93 7.31 -18.32
C ASP A 147 12.58 8.62 -17.81
N ALA A 148 13.04 8.66 -16.55
CA ALA A 148 13.68 9.83 -15.95
C ALA A 148 15.19 9.92 -16.21
N ASP A 149 15.85 8.79 -16.52
CA ASP A 149 17.31 8.74 -16.74
C ASP A 149 17.71 8.95 -18.21
N ASP A 150 16.77 8.84 -19.18
CA ASP A 150 17.01 9.10 -20.60
C ASP A 150 16.80 10.58 -21.02
N ALA A 151 16.46 11.47 -20.08
CA ALA A 151 16.19 12.89 -20.33
C ALA A 151 17.33 13.87 -19.97
N HIS A 152 18.53 13.38 -19.64
CA HIS A 152 19.68 14.21 -19.24
C HIS A 152 20.87 14.18 -20.21
#